data_AF-A0A840NQL5-F1
#
_entry.id   AF-A0A840NQL5-F1
#
_cell.length_a   1.000
_cell.length_b   1.000
_cell.length_c   1.000
_cell.angle_alpha   90.00
_cell.angle_beta   90.00
_cell.angle_gamma   90.00
#
_symmetry.space_group_name_H-M   'P 1'
#
loop_
_entity.id
_entity.type
_entity.pdbx_description
1 polymer ?
#
loop_
_entity_poly.entity_id
_entity_poly.type
_entity_poly.pdbx_seq_one_letter_code
_entity_poly.pdbx_strand_id
1 'polypeptide(L)'
;MKKTNPKTSAVVKKQKNNLPFVTKQNAILITEWHFSLKETHVFLFLPFEKHALPLPDSSQSWLSFGLTEIPAQEWTKNLKVITPWRQDFLKFSNAQFHCFPQVDKTFTYDGAFLHLSKYRGFNQNCFLDLLECVKPGGWIVIGGNKTVGAASMMKWVKTLVPITDKLSKNHGLVFWLQVPQQIEKQSIAQLRSLPLTFENKFQTTSGMFSHGRIDPGSAVLALHMRKVISGKTADFGAGWGFLSYAALEKSEKLTTLDLYEADYNALRAAKQNLKHIAAPCPIHFYWHDVVYEPITNLYDTIVSNPPFHTQQTTDISLGQHFIINAAKYLRPGGKLLLVANRHLPYETVLKNIFRTVLIHEKNHSFKVIEAHR
;
A
#
# COMPACT_ATOMS: atom_id res chain seq x y z
N MET A 1 -32.14 70.59 -22.36
CA MET A 1 -32.27 71.31 -23.65
C MET A 1 -31.37 72.55 -23.58
N LYS A 2 -30.32 72.70 -24.42
CA LYS A 2 -29.42 73.90 -24.50
C LYS A 2 -28.67 74.21 -23.16
N LYS A 3 -27.61 75.03 -23.01
CA LYS A 3 -26.51 75.63 -23.82
C LYS A 3 -25.47 76.14 -22.76
N THR A 4 -24.16 76.37 -22.96
CA THR A 4 -23.25 76.35 -24.13
C THR A 4 -21.82 75.97 -23.65
N ASN A 5 -20.84 75.82 -24.57
CA ASN A 5 -19.40 75.91 -24.30
C ASN A 5 -18.90 77.33 -24.68
N PRO A 6 -17.69 77.77 -24.29
CA PRO A 6 -16.73 78.07 -25.36
C PRO A 6 -15.29 77.60 -25.09
N LYS A 7 -14.60 77.28 -26.20
CA LYS A 7 -13.17 76.95 -26.28
C LYS A 7 -12.35 78.20 -26.62
N THR A 8 -11.07 78.22 -26.22
CA THR A 8 -9.87 78.61 -27.02
C THR A 8 -8.63 78.44 -26.13
N SER A 9 -7.42 78.08 -26.59
CA SER A 9 -6.92 77.74 -27.95
C SER A 9 -5.60 76.95 -27.83
N ALA A 10 -5.24 76.20 -28.88
CA ALA A 10 -4.02 75.38 -28.96
C ALA A 10 -3.08 75.85 -30.09
N VAL A 11 -1.76 75.56 -30.01
CA VAL A 11 -0.76 75.33 -31.10
C VAL A 11 0.48 74.71 -30.41
N VAL A 12 0.86 73.43 -30.53
CA VAL A 12 1.34 72.60 -31.68
C VAL A 12 2.83 72.73 -32.02
N LYS A 13 3.58 71.65 -31.78
CA LYS A 13 4.67 71.03 -32.61
C LYS A 13 4.93 69.61 -32.03
N LYS A 14 4.43 68.48 -32.58
CA LYS A 14 4.75 67.73 -33.81
C LYS A 14 6.21 67.26 -33.94
N GLN A 15 6.45 65.96 -33.75
CA GLN A 15 6.88 64.93 -34.75
C GLN A 15 6.94 63.55 -34.04
N LYS A 16 6.27 62.49 -34.52
CA LYS A 16 6.62 61.56 -35.64
C LYS A 16 7.85 60.68 -35.34
N ASN A 17 7.90 59.37 -35.62
CA ASN A 17 6.87 58.38 -36.03
C ASN A 17 7.47 56.94 -35.99
N ASN A 18 6.61 55.92 -36.12
CA ASN A 18 6.89 54.56 -36.65
C ASN A 18 7.74 53.56 -35.83
N LEU A 19 7.04 52.57 -35.25
CA LEU A 19 7.50 51.19 -35.15
C LEU A 19 7.24 50.44 -36.47
N PRO A 20 8.13 49.54 -36.90
CA PRO A 20 7.78 48.42 -37.78
C PRO A 20 7.94 47.05 -37.07
N PHE A 21 7.13 46.09 -37.50
CA PHE A 21 7.21 44.67 -37.11
C PHE A 21 8.30 43.91 -37.88
N VAL A 22 8.61 42.69 -37.40
CA VAL A 22 8.97 41.43 -38.14
C VAL A 22 10.30 40.75 -37.72
N THR A 23 10.13 39.68 -36.92
CA THR A 23 10.89 38.40 -36.79
C THR A 23 12.42 38.30 -37.00
N LYS A 24 13.10 37.59 -36.06
CA LYS A 24 13.68 36.24 -36.30
C LYS A 24 14.23 35.55 -35.04
N GLN A 25 14.61 34.27 -35.20
CA GLN A 25 15.00 33.29 -34.17
C GLN A 25 16.40 33.48 -33.55
N ASN A 26 16.61 32.79 -32.40
CA ASN A 26 17.88 32.30 -31.80
C ASN A 26 18.87 33.27 -31.11
N ALA A 27 18.80 33.32 -29.76
CA ALA A 27 19.93 33.18 -28.82
C ALA A 27 19.36 33.09 -27.38
N ILE A 28 19.33 31.91 -26.73
CA ILE A 28 20.36 31.35 -25.82
C ILE A 28 20.38 31.98 -24.40
N LEU A 29 19.83 31.20 -23.45
CA LEU A 29 20.22 31.04 -22.04
C LEU A 29 20.41 32.27 -21.12
N ILE A 30 19.40 32.59 -20.32
CA ILE A 30 19.52 32.61 -18.84
C ILE A 30 18.31 31.88 -18.25
N THR A 31 18.55 30.86 -17.43
CA THR A 31 17.50 30.01 -16.83
C THR A 31 17.04 30.55 -15.47
N GLU A 32 15.88 31.21 -15.42
CA GLU A 32 15.14 31.34 -14.16
C GLU A 32 14.20 30.15 -13.96
N TRP A 33 14.68 29.14 -13.24
CA TRP A 33 13.84 28.04 -12.76
C TRP A 33 12.95 28.49 -11.61
N HIS A 34 11.89 29.24 -11.92
CA HIS A 34 10.76 29.41 -11.01
C HIS A 34 9.98 28.10 -10.91
N PHE A 35 10.53 27.15 -10.13
CA PHE A 35 9.84 25.92 -9.76
C PHE A 35 8.63 26.28 -8.89
N SER A 36 7.43 26.13 -9.46
CA SER A 36 6.20 26.16 -8.68
C SER A 36 6.16 24.93 -7.78
N LEU A 37 6.58 25.12 -6.52
CA LEU A 37 6.56 24.10 -5.47
C LEU A 37 5.11 23.71 -5.16
N LYS A 38 4.60 22.69 -5.85
CA LYS A 38 3.56 21.85 -5.27
C LYS A 38 4.17 21.15 -4.07
N GLU A 39 3.61 21.35 -2.88
CA GLU A 39 4.02 20.64 -1.66
C GLU A 39 3.65 19.15 -1.75
N THR A 40 4.40 18.37 -2.52
CA THR A 40 4.32 16.89 -2.59
C THR A 40 5.51 16.23 -1.90
N HIS A 41 6.16 16.95 -0.99
CA HIS A 41 7.23 16.44 -0.16
C HIS A 41 6.63 15.62 0.97
N VAL A 42 6.94 14.31 0.96
CA VAL A 42 6.53 13.37 2.00
C VAL A 42 6.97 13.94 3.35
N PHE A 43 6.01 14.24 4.23
CA PHE A 43 6.20 14.97 5.48
C PHE A 43 7.30 14.41 6.41
N LEU A 44 7.66 13.13 6.21
CA LEU A 44 8.77 12.44 6.85
C LEU A 44 10.16 13.04 6.55
N PHE A 45 10.34 13.71 5.41
CA PHE A 45 11.61 14.31 4.95
C PHE A 45 11.79 15.78 5.38
N LEU A 46 10.74 16.37 5.97
CA LEU A 46 10.76 17.76 6.47
C LEU A 46 11.95 18.12 7.39
N PRO A 47 12.50 17.23 8.25
CA PRO A 47 13.69 17.55 9.04
C PRO A 47 14.93 17.90 8.21
N PHE A 48 15.08 17.31 7.01
CA PHE A 48 16.20 17.57 6.10
C PHE A 48 15.98 18.88 5.32
N GLU A 49 14.75 19.09 4.83
CA GLU A 49 14.30 20.32 4.15
C GLU A 49 14.38 21.57 5.05
N LYS A 50 14.31 21.39 6.37
CA LYS A 50 14.48 22.44 7.38
C LYS A 50 15.89 22.51 7.96
N HIS A 51 16.84 21.74 7.41
CA HIS A 51 18.23 21.65 7.87
C HIS A 51 18.37 21.28 9.37
N ALA A 52 17.35 20.64 9.96
CA ALA A 52 17.38 20.11 11.32
C ALA A 52 18.12 18.75 11.38
N LEU A 53 18.23 18.07 10.24
CA LEU A 53 19.13 16.94 10.01
C LEU A 53 19.98 17.18 8.75
N PRO A 54 21.26 16.75 8.73
CA PRO A 54 22.07 16.81 7.53
C PRO A 54 21.55 15.81 6.49
N LEU A 55 21.61 16.19 5.21
CA LEU A 55 21.41 15.22 4.12
C LEU A 55 22.51 14.15 4.15
N PRO A 56 22.19 12.90 3.79
CA PRO A 56 23.19 11.84 3.72
C PRO A 56 24.20 12.09 2.59
N ASP A 57 25.45 11.73 2.82
CA ASP A 57 26.45 11.66 1.76
C ASP A 57 26.21 10.43 0.84
N SER A 58 26.85 10.40 -0.32
CA SER A 58 26.64 9.36 -1.33
C SER A 58 27.13 7.95 -0.94
N SER A 59 27.82 7.79 0.19
CA SER A 59 28.25 6.48 0.70
C SER A 59 27.26 5.87 1.71
N GLN A 60 26.37 6.68 2.29
CA GLN A 60 25.43 6.23 3.33
C GLN A 60 24.25 5.44 2.77
N SER A 61 23.96 4.30 3.36
CA SER A 61 22.79 3.47 3.04
C SER A 61 21.66 3.70 4.02
N TRP A 62 20.54 4.23 3.54
CA TRP A 62 19.31 4.46 4.27
C TRP A 62 18.23 3.40 3.96
N LEU A 63 17.27 3.29 4.87
CA LEU A 63 16.19 2.29 4.86
C LEU A 63 14.86 2.98 5.14
N SER A 64 13.78 2.67 4.40
CA SER A 64 12.44 3.14 4.76
C SER A 64 11.41 2.03 4.90
N PHE A 65 10.56 2.11 5.91
CA PHE A 65 9.30 1.38 6.02
C PHE A 65 8.09 2.29 5.75
N GLY A 66 7.09 1.76 5.06
CA GLY A 66 5.74 2.35 4.99
C GLY A 66 5.57 3.58 4.09
N LEU A 67 6.57 3.93 3.29
CA LEU A 67 6.42 5.00 2.28
C LEU A 67 5.39 4.60 1.22
N THR A 68 4.48 5.52 0.92
CA THR A 68 3.43 5.36 -0.12
C THR A 68 3.55 6.41 -1.23
N GLU A 69 4.50 7.33 -1.12
CA GLU A 69 4.74 8.44 -2.05
C GLU A 69 6.21 8.45 -2.43
N ILE A 70 6.51 8.78 -3.69
CA ILE A 70 7.88 8.83 -4.21
C ILE A 70 8.61 10.05 -3.63
N PRO A 71 9.70 9.90 -2.87
CA PRO A 71 10.49 11.03 -2.40
C PRO A 71 11.32 11.64 -3.53
N ALA A 72 12.02 12.75 -3.25
CA ALA A 72 12.88 13.41 -4.22
C ALA A 72 13.92 12.44 -4.83
N GLN A 73 14.19 12.60 -6.13
CA GLN A 73 15.05 11.68 -6.91
C GLN A 73 16.48 11.55 -6.39
N GLU A 74 16.98 12.55 -5.65
CA GLU A 74 18.26 12.49 -4.92
C GLU A 74 18.38 11.28 -3.99
N TRP A 75 17.27 10.82 -3.41
CA TRP A 75 17.25 9.68 -2.48
C TRP A 75 17.41 8.31 -3.16
N THR A 76 17.27 8.21 -4.50
CA THR A 76 17.31 6.92 -5.23
C THR A 76 18.57 6.10 -4.96
N LYS A 77 19.74 6.77 -4.85
CA LYS A 77 21.04 6.11 -4.61
C LYS A 77 21.20 5.63 -3.17
N ASN A 78 20.66 6.38 -2.22
CA ASN A 78 20.88 6.16 -0.79
C ASN A 78 19.77 5.34 -0.14
N LEU A 79 18.54 5.36 -0.65
CA LEU A 79 17.36 4.83 0.03
C LEU A 79 16.91 3.46 -0.48
N LYS A 80 17.02 2.43 0.38
CA LYS A 80 16.36 1.14 0.18
C LYS A 80 14.92 1.20 0.71
N VAL A 81 13.93 0.96 -0.15
CA VAL A 81 12.52 1.06 0.19
C VAL A 81 11.95 -0.32 0.53
N ILE A 82 11.53 -0.51 1.79
CA ILE A 82 10.86 -1.73 2.24
C ILE A 82 9.35 -1.56 2.11
N THR A 83 8.77 -2.25 1.13
CA THR A 83 7.34 -2.27 0.90
C THR A 83 6.86 -3.67 0.50
N PRO A 84 6.09 -4.35 1.37
CA PRO A 84 5.51 -5.66 1.07
C PRO A 84 4.27 -5.56 0.16
N TRP A 85 3.74 -4.36 -0.06
CA TRP A 85 2.56 -4.16 -0.90
C TRP A 85 2.95 -4.07 -2.37
N ARG A 86 2.43 -4.97 -3.20
CA ARG A 86 2.88 -5.16 -4.59
C ARG A 86 2.77 -3.90 -5.44
N GLN A 87 1.66 -3.18 -5.31
CA GLN A 87 1.43 -1.92 -6.04
C GLN A 87 2.48 -0.85 -5.70
N ASP A 88 2.84 -0.73 -4.42
CA ASP A 88 3.89 0.20 -3.98
C ASP A 88 5.26 -0.27 -4.46
N PHE A 89 5.57 -1.56 -4.32
CA PHE A 89 6.83 -2.13 -4.80
C PHE A 89 7.08 -1.84 -6.28
N LEU A 90 6.06 -2.03 -7.13
CA LEU A 90 6.13 -1.71 -8.57
C LEU A 90 6.32 -0.20 -8.79
N LYS A 91 5.55 0.64 -8.09
CA LYS A 91 5.64 2.10 -8.19
C LYS A 91 7.04 2.63 -7.85
N PHE A 92 7.64 2.19 -6.74
CA PHE A 92 8.99 2.60 -6.36
C PHE A 92 10.08 1.99 -7.27
N SER A 93 9.93 0.73 -7.71
CA SER A 93 10.86 0.09 -8.65
C SER A 93 10.87 0.81 -10.00
N ASN A 94 9.69 1.17 -10.54
CA ASN A 94 9.57 1.94 -11.78
C ASN A 94 10.21 3.34 -11.63
N ALA A 95 10.11 3.94 -10.43
CA ALA A 95 10.77 5.21 -10.08
C ALA A 95 12.28 5.06 -9.78
N GLN A 96 12.89 3.91 -10.08
CA GLN A 96 14.32 3.59 -9.92
C GLN A 96 14.83 3.51 -8.47
N PHE A 97 13.96 3.28 -7.49
CA PHE A 97 14.39 3.01 -6.11
C PHE A 97 14.73 1.53 -5.92
N HIS A 98 15.72 1.24 -5.06
CA HIS A 98 16.04 -0.12 -4.65
C HIS A 98 14.98 -0.64 -3.67
N CYS A 99 14.09 -1.51 -4.16
CA CYS A 99 12.91 -1.96 -3.41
C CYS A 99 13.04 -3.41 -2.93
N PHE A 100 12.54 -3.69 -1.72
CA PHE A 100 12.48 -5.04 -1.15
C PHE A 100 11.14 -5.24 -0.39
N PRO A 101 10.57 -6.45 -0.35
CA PRO A 101 9.35 -6.69 0.42
C PRO A 101 9.58 -6.75 1.94
N GLN A 102 10.81 -7.04 2.36
CA GLN A 102 11.22 -7.18 3.76
C GLN A 102 12.64 -6.62 3.96
N VAL A 103 12.95 -6.17 5.17
CA VAL A 103 14.28 -5.66 5.54
C VAL A 103 15.32 -6.78 5.56
N ASP A 104 16.52 -6.49 5.05
CA ASP A 104 17.69 -7.33 5.27
C ASP A 104 18.26 -7.03 6.66
N LYS A 105 18.13 -8.01 7.57
CA LYS A 105 18.64 -7.91 8.95
C LYS A 105 20.13 -8.24 9.10
N THR A 106 20.80 -8.61 8.01
CA THR A 106 22.27 -8.85 7.98
C THR A 106 23.05 -7.60 7.58
N PHE A 107 22.38 -6.61 6.97
CA PHE A 107 22.95 -5.35 6.56
C PHE A 107 22.79 -4.26 7.63
N THR A 108 23.82 -3.44 7.83
CA THR A 108 23.80 -2.30 8.75
C THR A 108 23.61 -1.00 7.99
N TYR A 109 22.64 -0.18 8.40
CA TYR A 109 22.23 1.07 7.76
C TYR A 109 22.74 2.30 8.52
N ASP A 110 22.95 3.41 7.81
CA ASP A 110 23.42 4.68 8.38
C ASP A 110 22.28 5.51 9.00
N GLY A 111 21.07 5.33 8.47
CA GLY A 111 19.85 5.92 8.98
C GLY A 111 18.61 5.25 8.42
N ALA A 112 17.45 5.58 8.96
CA ALA A 112 16.20 5.02 8.51
C ALA A 112 14.97 5.91 8.72
N PHE A 113 13.93 5.53 8.02
CA PHE A 113 12.63 6.17 7.93
C PHE A 113 11.52 5.19 8.31
N LEU A 114 10.59 5.63 9.17
CA LEU A 114 9.37 4.90 9.47
C LEU A 114 8.16 5.80 9.27
N HIS A 115 7.46 5.59 8.16
CA HIS A 115 6.14 6.16 7.96
C HIS A 115 5.08 5.28 8.63
N LEU A 116 4.26 5.87 9.50
CA LEU A 116 3.37 5.13 10.40
C LEU A 116 2.06 4.74 9.70
N SER A 117 1.74 3.44 9.75
CA SER A 117 0.43 2.92 9.37
C SER A 117 -0.59 3.06 10.53
N LYS A 118 -1.87 2.73 10.27
CA LYS A 118 -2.88 2.60 11.33
C LYS A 118 -2.66 1.41 12.29
N TYR A 119 -1.75 0.49 11.97
CA TYR A 119 -1.52 -0.75 12.72
C TYR A 119 -0.38 -0.57 13.73
N ARG A 120 -0.75 -0.34 15.01
CA ARG A 120 0.24 -0.06 16.06
C ARG A 120 1.31 -1.15 16.21
N GLY A 121 0.92 -2.42 16.32
CA GLY A 121 1.87 -3.53 16.52
C GLY A 121 2.85 -3.70 15.34
N PHE A 122 2.37 -3.47 14.12
CA PHE A 122 3.23 -3.42 12.92
C PHE A 122 4.25 -2.27 13.00
N ASN A 123 3.80 -1.05 13.32
CA ASN A 123 4.69 0.10 13.48
C ASN A 123 5.74 -0.13 14.60
N GLN A 124 5.35 -0.76 15.71
CA GLN A 124 6.25 -1.13 16.80
C GLN A 124 7.29 -2.15 16.34
N ASN A 125 6.87 -3.23 15.67
CA ASN A 125 7.81 -4.22 15.13
C ASN A 125 8.77 -3.62 14.09
N CYS A 126 8.31 -2.75 13.20
CA CYS A 126 9.17 -2.04 12.25
C CYS A 126 10.18 -1.13 12.98
N PHE A 127 9.76 -0.39 14.01
CA PHE A 127 10.68 0.42 14.81
C PHE A 127 11.75 -0.43 15.53
N LEU A 128 11.36 -1.58 16.08
CA LEU A 128 12.30 -2.52 16.71
C LEU A 128 13.26 -3.14 15.68
N ASP A 129 12.81 -3.37 14.44
CA ASP A 129 13.71 -3.76 13.33
C ASP A 129 14.69 -2.63 12.99
N LEU A 130 14.26 -1.37 12.98
CA LEU A 130 15.16 -0.22 12.74
C LEU A 130 16.23 -0.09 13.84
N LEU A 131 15.88 -0.30 15.11
CA LEU A 131 16.86 -0.32 16.20
C LEU A 131 17.88 -1.48 16.10
N GLU A 132 17.52 -2.59 15.45
CA GLU A 132 18.43 -3.72 15.24
C GLU A 132 19.39 -3.54 14.05
N CYS A 133 19.00 -2.79 13.01
CA CYS A 133 19.74 -2.69 11.75
C CYS A 133 20.35 -1.32 11.44
N VAL A 134 19.94 -0.23 12.10
CA VAL A 134 20.62 1.08 11.98
C VAL A 134 21.81 1.12 12.94
N LYS A 135 22.96 1.61 12.48
CA LYS A 135 24.20 1.68 13.27
C LYS A 135 24.04 2.59 14.50
N PRO A 136 24.79 2.35 15.59
CA PRO A 136 24.94 3.31 16.69
C PRO A 136 25.26 4.74 16.20
N GLY A 137 24.57 5.73 16.75
CA GLY A 137 24.64 7.13 16.32
C GLY A 137 23.89 7.45 15.02
N GLY A 138 23.46 6.45 14.26
CA GLY A 138 22.63 6.61 13.06
C GLY A 138 21.24 7.16 13.38
N TRP A 139 20.62 7.83 12.42
CA TRP A 139 19.35 8.53 12.62
C TRP A 139 18.14 7.65 12.30
N ILE A 140 17.13 7.63 13.17
CA ILE A 140 15.82 7.07 12.86
C ILE A 140 14.80 8.21 12.87
N VAL A 141 14.15 8.45 11.73
CA VAL A 141 13.13 9.48 11.52
C VAL A 141 11.76 8.82 11.37
N ILE A 142 10.81 9.20 12.23
CA ILE A 142 9.51 8.54 12.38
C ILE A 142 8.41 9.57 12.20
N GLY A 143 7.41 9.28 11.37
CA GLY A 143 6.39 10.27 11.05
C GLY A 143 5.07 9.71 10.58
N GLY A 144 4.00 10.47 10.81
CA GLY A 144 2.67 10.16 10.33
C GLY A 144 1.62 11.12 10.87
N ASN A 145 0.39 10.96 10.41
CA ASN A 145 -0.75 11.76 10.87
C ASN A 145 -1.12 11.47 12.32
N LYS A 146 -1.69 12.46 13.02
CA LYS A 146 -2.23 12.26 14.39
C LYS A 146 -3.26 11.14 14.45
N THR A 147 -4.05 10.95 13.39
CA THR A 147 -5.08 9.90 13.24
C THR A 147 -4.51 8.48 13.20
N VAL A 148 -3.27 8.28 12.72
CA VAL A 148 -2.57 6.98 12.77
C VAL A 148 -1.75 6.79 14.05
N GLY A 149 -1.97 7.65 15.05
CA GLY A 149 -1.42 7.47 16.39
C GLY A 149 0.01 7.95 16.59
N ALA A 150 0.55 8.81 15.71
CA ALA A 150 1.94 9.28 15.75
C ALA A 150 2.40 9.81 17.13
N ALA A 151 1.55 10.57 17.85
CA ALA A 151 1.86 11.05 19.20
C ALA A 151 1.96 9.92 20.25
N SER A 152 1.13 8.88 20.10
CA SER A 152 1.16 7.68 20.97
C SER A 152 2.32 6.75 20.63
N MET A 153 2.77 6.74 19.37
CA MET A 153 4.02 6.09 18.96
C MET A 153 5.22 6.82 19.57
N MET A 154 5.32 8.14 19.43
CA MET A 154 6.38 8.95 20.04
C MET A 154 6.45 8.76 21.56
N LYS A 155 5.31 8.73 22.27
CA LYS A 155 5.28 8.48 23.72
C LYS A 155 5.85 7.10 24.09
N TRP A 156 5.61 6.08 23.27
CA TRP A 156 6.16 4.73 23.50
C TRP A 156 7.63 4.63 23.12
N VAL A 157 8.06 5.23 22.00
CA VAL A 157 9.50 5.29 21.65
C VAL A 157 10.32 5.99 22.74
N LYS A 158 9.77 7.05 23.35
CA LYS A 158 10.38 7.76 24.50
C LYS A 158 10.64 6.90 25.74
N THR A 159 10.00 5.74 25.90
CA THR A 159 10.31 4.82 27.01
C THR A 159 11.48 3.88 26.69
N LEU A 160 11.99 3.90 25.46
CA LEU A 160 13.06 3.03 24.96
C LEU A 160 14.32 3.81 24.61
N VAL A 161 14.17 4.94 23.91
CA VAL A 161 15.28 5.79 23.45
C VAL A 161 14.90 7.27 23.57
N PRO A 162 15.81 8.17 24.01
CA PRO A 162 15.58 9.61 23.97
C PRO A 162 15.24 10.10 22.56
N ILE A 163 14.20 10.92 22.44
CA ILE A 163 13.88 11.63 21.19
C ILE A 163 14.71 12.91 21.15
N THR A 164 15.44 13.12 20.06
CA THR A 164 16.26 14.31 19.83
C THR A 164 15.37 15.53 19.66
N ASP A 165 14.48 15.53 18.67
CA ASP A 165 13.52 16.61 18.44
C ASP A 165 12.32 16.15 17.56
N LYS A 166 11.40 17.06 17.26
CA LYS A 166 10.15 16.84 16.53
C LYS A 166 9.70 18.08 15.75
N LEU A 167 8.96 17.86 14.66
CA LEU A 167 8.22 18.90 13.93
C LEU A 167 6.74 18.51 13.78
N SER A 168 5.88 19.49 13.54
CA SER A 168 4.45 19.28 13.30
C SER A 168 3.97 20.21 12.20
N LYS A 169 3.34 19.66 11.16
CA LYS A 169 2.75 20.37 10.02
C LYS A 169 1.50 19.62 9.57
N ASN A 170 0.44 20.31 9.15
CA ASN A 170 -0.76 19.74 8.52
C ASN A 170 -1.35 18.50 9.25
N HIS A 171 -1.49 18.56 10.58
CA HIS A 171 -1.92 17.44 11.45
C HIS A 171 -0.99 16.20 11.50
N GLY A 172 0.16 16.23 10.84
CA GLY A 172 1.27 15.31 11.00
C GLY A 172 2.15 15.62 12.22
N LEU A 173 2.82 14.59 12.73
CA LEU A 173 3.93 14.66 13.68
C LEU A 173 5.10 13.84 13.13
N VAL A 174 6.27 14.46 12.95
CA VAL A 174 7.53 13.81 12.63
C VAL A 174 8.49 14.04 13.80
N PHE A 175 9.25 13.02 14.17
CA PHE A 175 10.20 13.06 15.28
C PHE A 175 11.37 12.13 14.98
N TRP A 176 12.53 12.42 15.54
CA TRP A 176 13.74 11.66 15.26
C TRP A 176 14.61 11.45 16.48
N LEU A 177 15.47 10.45 16.38
CA LEU A 177 16.38 10.01 17.43
C LEU A 177 17.67 9.45 16.81
N GLN A 178 18.73 9.41 17.60
CA GLN A 178 19.91 8.60 17.28
C GLN A 178 19.80 7.23 17.96
N VAL A 179 20.26 6.19 17.26
CA VAL A 179 20.40 4.85 17.82
C VAL A 179 21.46 4.87 18.93
N PRO A 180 21.17 4.36 20.14
CA PRO A 180 22.13 4.39 21.25
C PRO A 180 23.30 3.42 21.03
N GLN A 181 24.42 3.65 21.73
CA GLN A 181 25.64 2.84 21.60
C GLN A 181 25.50 1.39 22.04
N GLN A 182 24.56 1.12 22.95
CA GLN A 182 24.25 -0.23 23.43
C GLN A 182 22.74 -0.45 23.39
N ILE A 183 22.35 -1.64 22.94
CA ILE A 183 20.96 -2.08 22.82
C ILE A 183 20.87 -3.51 23.33
N GLU A 184 20.07 -3.71 24.37
CA GLU A 184 19.78 -5.05 24.89
C GLU A 184 18.83 -5.80 23.93
N LYS A 185 19.39 -6.65 23.08
CA LYS A 185 18.61 -7.43 22.09
C LYS A 185 17.54 -8.33 22.73
N GLN A 186 17.80 -8.85 23.93
CA GLN A 186 16.81 -9.64 24.69
C GLN A 186 15.59 -8.79 25.08
N SER A 187 15.83 -7.57 25.55
CA SER A 187 14.80 -6.58 25.92
C SER A 187 14.01 -6.13 24.69
N ILE A 188 14.65 -5.96 23.52
CA ILE A 188 13.94 -5.74 22.25
C ILE A 188 13.02 -6.92 21.88
N ALA A 189 13.50 -8.16 21.99
CA ALA A 189 12.71 -9.34 21.61
C ALA A 189 11.39 -9.46 22.40
N GLN A 190 11.41 -9.09 23.69
CA GLN A 190 10.23 -9.08 24.57
C GLN A 190 9.21 -7.99 24.22
N LEU A 191 9.62 -6.91 23.55
CA LEU A 191 8.75 -5.79 23.17
C LEU A 191 8.01 -6.01 21.83
N ARG A 192 8.33 -7.10 21.11
CA ARG A 192 7.75 -7.39 19.80
C ARG A 192 6.31 -7.88 19.93
N SER A 193 5.44 -7.34 19.06
CA SER A 193 4.12 -7.92 18.82
C SER A 193 4.30 -9.26 18.12
N LEU A 194 4.23 -10.35 18.88
CA LEU A 194 4.38 -11.72 18.39
C LEU A 194 3.24 -12.10 17.43
N PRO A 195 3.45 -13.07 16.53
CA PRO A 195 2.36 -13.65 15.75
C PRO A 195 1.31 -14.29 16.66
N LEU A 196 0.03 -14.08 16.34
CA LEU A 196 -1.09 -14.73 17.04
C LEU A 196 -1.41 -16.06 16.37
N THR A 197 -1.43 -17.12 17.17
CA THR A 197 -1.87 -18.47 16.77
C THR A 197 -3.30 -18.71 17.24
N PHE A 198 -4.16 -19.24 16.36
CA PHE A 198 -5.57 -19.55 16.64
C PHE A 198 -6.03 -20.81 15.88
N GLU A 199 -7.14 -21.42 16.31
CA GLU A 199 -7.67 -22.70 15.81
C GLU A 199 -6.64 -23.86 15.81
N ASN A 200 -5.61 -23.75 16.66
CA ASN A 200 -4.43 -24.64 16.73
C ASN A 200 -3.70 -24.85 15.39
N LYS A 201 -3.93 -24.01 14.38
CA LYS A 201 -3.41 -24.21 13.01
C LYS A 201 -3.02 -22.93 12.25
N PHE A 202 -3.65 -21.79 12.57
CA PHE A 202 -3.43 -20.54 11.84
C PHE A 202 -2.54 -19.60 12.63
N GLN A 203 -1.58 -18.99 11.95
CA GLN A 203 -0.71 -17.95 12.49
C GLN A 203 -0.83 -16.68 11.62
N THR A 204 -0.92 -15.52 12.27
CA THR A 204 -0.97 -14.20 11.60
C THR A 204 -0.20 -13.15 12.40
N THR A 205 0.25 -12.07 11.77
CA THR A 205 0.94 -10.95 12.43
C THR A 205 0.20 -9.62 12.26
N SER A 206 0.50 -8.67 13.15
CA SER A 206 -0.04 -7.31 13.06
C SER A 206 0.24 -6.67 11.70
N GLY A 207 -0.77 -6.01 11.12
CA GLY A 207 -0.76 -5.46 9.76
C GLY A 207 -1.60 -6.27 8.77
N MET A 208 -1.75 -7.59 8.97
CA MET A 208 -2.54 -8.46 8.09
C MET A 208 -4.05 -8.27 8.23
N PHE A 209 -4.79 -8.58 7.16
CA PHE A 209 -6.26 -8.65 7.18
C PHE A 209 -6.75 -9.69 8.19
N SER A 210 -7.75 -9.34 9.00
CA SER A 210 -8.32 -10.17 10.07
C SER A 210 -7.27 -10.84 10.98
N HIS A 211 -6.21 -10.12 11.35
CA HIS A 211 -5.19 -10.63 12.29
C HIS A 211 -5.82 -11.19 13.58
N GLY A 212 -5.43 -12.42 13.93
CA GLY A 212 -5.83 -13.11 15.16
C GLY A 212 -7.19 -13.83 15.12
N ARG A 213 -7.91 -13.83 13.99
CA ARG A 213 -9.22 -14.51 13.86
C ARG A 213 -9.59 -14.83 12.41
N ILE A 214 -10.45 -15.82 12.21
CA ILE A 214 -11.11 -16.03 10.92
C ILE A 214 -12.02 -14.82 10.61
N ASP A 215 -11.97 -14.30 9.39
CA ASP A 215 -12.91 -13.26 8.95
C ASP A 215 -14.34 -13.84 8.81
N PRO A 216 -15.38 -13.22 9.40
CA PRO A 216 -16.74 -13.74 9.32
C PRO A 216 -17.30 -13.84 7.89
N GLY A 217 -16.92 -12.92 6.99
CA GLY A 217 -17.31 -13.01 5.58
C GLY A 217 -16.68 -14.23 4.91
N SER A 218 -15.37 -14.42 5.08
CA SER A 218 -14.67 -15.60 4.58
C SER A 218 -15.18 -16.92 5.17
N ALA A 219 -15.57 -16.93 6.46
CA ALA A 219 -16.16 -18.11 7.11
C ALA A 219 -17.50 -18.50 6.47
N VAL A 220 -18.36 -17.51 6.18
CA VAL A 220 -19.64 -17.72 5.48
C VAL A 220 -19.38 -18.20 4.04
N LEU A 221 -18.43 -17.61 3.32
CA LEU A 221 -18.03 -18.03 1.97
C LEU A 221 -17.62 -19.52 1.92
N ALA A 222 -16.85 -19.96 2.93
CA ALA A 222 -16.36 -21.32 3.02
C ALA A 222 -17.46 -22.38 3.10
N LEU A 223 -18.66 -22.05 3.58
CA LEU A 223 -19.79 -22.99 3.66
C LEU A 223 -20.27 -23.45 2.27
N HIS A 224 -20.12 -22.60 1.25
CA HIS A 224 -20.66 -22.83 -0.09
C HIS A 224 -19.64 -23.52 -1.03
N MET A 225 -18.36 -23.55 -0.67
CA MET A 225 -17.25 -24.04 -1.52
C MET A 225 -17.46 -25.45 -2.09
N ARG A 226 -17.91 -26.43 -1.29
CA ARG A 226 -18.05 -27.84 -1.71
C ARG A 226 -18.96 -28.05 -2.93
N LYS A 227 -19.91 -27.13 -3.17
CA LYS A 227 -20.84 -27.19 -4.30
C LYS A 227 -20.34 -26.47 -5.56
N VAL A 228 -19.35 -25.59 -5.41
CA VAL A 228 -19.00 -24.59 -6.41
C VAL A 228 -17.57 -24.72 -6.90
N ILE A 229 -16.59 -24.90 -5.99
CA ILE A 229 -15.17 -24.92 -6.29
C ILE A 229 -14.74 -26.29 -6.82
N SER A 230 -14.12 -26.30 -8.00
CA SER A 230 -13.63 -27.51 -8.68
C SER A 230 -12.64 -27.16 -9.79
N GLY A 231 -11.83 -28.13 -10.23
CA GLY A 231 -10.85 -27.94 -11.29
C GLY A 231 -9.67 -27.07 -10.86
N LYS A 232 -9.08 -26.35 -11.83
CA LYS A 232 -8.02 -25.37 -11.58
C LYS A 232 -8.64 -24.12 -10.98
N THR A 233 -8.24 -23.81 -9.75
CA THR A 233 -8.86 -22.77 -8.92
C THR A 233 -7.88 -21.66 -8.57
N ALA A 234 -8.34 -20.41 -8.53
CA ALA A 234 -7.58 -19.29 -7.97
C ALA A 234 -8.25 -18.71 -6.71
N ASP A 235 -7.44 -18.25 -5.76
CA ASP A 235 -7.85 -17.43 -4.61
C ASP A 235 -7.34 -16.00 -4.82
N PHE A 236 -8.24 -15.07 -5.14
CA PHE A 236 -7.91 -13.67 -5.44
C PHE A 236 -8.04 -12.80 -4.19
N GLY A 237 -6.92 -12.28 -3.70
CA GLY A 237 -6.85 -11.63 -2.38
C GLY A 237 -6.79 -12.66 -1.26
N ALA A 238 -5.94 -13.68 -1.42
CA ALA A 238 -5.90 -14.85 -0.55
C ALA A 238 -5.54 -14.53 0.92
N GLY A 239 -4.97 -13.35 1.19
CA GLY A 239 -4.54 -12.91 2.51
C GLY A 239 -3.58 -13.92 3.15
N TRP A 240 -3.85 -14.30 4.40
CA TRP A 240 -3.11 -15.34 5.12
C TRP A 240 -3.57 -16.78 4.80
N GLY A 241 -4.35 -16.99 3.73
CA GLY A 241 -4.62 -18.30 3.14
C GLY A 241 -5.88 -19.03 3.65
N PHE A 242 -6.81 -18.35 4.33
CA PHE A 242 -8.00 -19.01 4.90
C PHE A 242 -8.92 -19.65 3.84
N LEU A 243 -9.24 -18.91 2.76
CA LEU A 243 -10.15 -19.41 1.73
C LEU A 243 -9.52 -20.57 0.97
N SER A 244 -8.24 -20.46 0.66
CA SER A 244 -7.42 -21.56 0.16
C SER A 244 -7.41 -22.80 1.07
N TYR A 245 -7.24 -22.63 2.39
CA TYR A 245 -7.32 -23.74 3.36
C TYR A 245 -8.69 -24.41 3.30
N ALA A 246 -9.76 -23.62 3.34
CA ALA A 246 -11.13 -24.12 3.27
C ALA A 246 -11.46 -24.80 1.93
N ALA A 247 -10.89 -24.32 0.81
CA ALA A 247 -11.05 -24.95 -0.49
C ALA A 247 -10.42 -26.35 -0.52
N LEU A 248 -9.20 -26.49 0.03
CA LEU A 248 -8.48 -27.77 0.15
C LEU A 248 -9.18 -28.76 1.08
N GLU A 249 -9.77 -28.31 2.20
CA GLU A 249 -10.56 -29.19 3.08
C GLU A 249 -11.90 -29.63 2.49
N LYS A 250 -12.54 -28.78 1.66
CA LYS A 250 -13.95 -28.96 1.26
C LYS A 250 -14.16 -29.45 -0.17
N SER A 251 -13.18 -29.33 -1.06
CA SER A 251 -13.33 -29.72 -2.46
C SER A 251 -12.44 -30.91 -2.83
N GLU A 252 -13.10 -32.05 -3.00
CA GLU A 252 -12.53 -33.29 -3.54
C GLU A 252 -12.17 -33.19 -5.04
N LYS A 253 -12.50 -32.07 -5.71
CA LYS A 253 -12.39 -31.89 -7.16
C LYS A 253 -11.34 -30.85 -7.58
N LEU A 254 -10.51 -30.38 -6.66
CA LEU A 254 -9.40 -29.46 -6.98
C LEU A 254 -8.31 -30.19 -7.78
N THR A 255 -7.89 -29.60 -8.90
CA THR A 255 -6.75 -30.09 -9.69
C THR A 255 -5.52 -29.20 -9.59
N THR A 256 -5.68 -27.94 -9.17
CA THR A 256 -4.61 -26.98 -8.85
C THR A 256 -5.22 -25.84 -8.03
N LEU A 257 -4.46 -25.26 -7.10
CA LEU A 257 -4.86 -24.05 -6.36
C LEU A 257 -3.78 -22.94 -6.45
N ASP A 258 -4.13 -21.82 -7.06
CA ASP A 258 -3.25 -20.68 -7.27
C ASP A 258 -3.64 -19.50 -6.36
N LEU A 259 -2.79 -19.12 -5.41
CA LEU A 259 -3.02 -18.00 -4.50
C LEU A 259 -2.44 -16.71 -5.09
N TYR A 260 -3.27 -15.68 -5.21
CA TYR A 260 -2.85 -14.33 -5.61
C TYR A 260 -3.08 -13.35 -4.46
N GLU A 261 -2.01 -12.69 -4.01
CA GLU A 261 -2.06 -11.71 -2.91
C GLU A 261 -1.04 -10.59 -3.13
N ALA A 262 -1.44 -9.35 -2.82
CA ALA A 262 -0.62 -8.16 -3.00
C ALA A 262 0.24 -7.82 -1.77
N ASP A 263 -0.12 -8.28 -0.57
CA ASP A 263 0.77 -8.24 0.62
C ASP A 263 1.68 -9.48 0.68
N TYR A 264 2.97 -9.26 0.43
CA TYR A 264 4.00 -10.29 0.51
C TYR A 264 4.02 -11.03 1.87
N ASN A 265 3.78 -10.31 2.98
CA ASN A 265 3.78 -10.93 4.30
C ASN A 265 2.55 -11.82 4.48
N ALA A 266 1.38 -11.38 4.02
CA ALA A 266 0.16 -12.19 4.03
C ALA A 266 0.32 -13.47 3.21
N LEU A 267 0.86 -13.38 1.98
CA LEU A 267 1.15 -14.56 1.15
C LEU A 267 2.17 -15.50 1.81
N ARG A 268 3.18 -14.97 2.50
CA ARG A 268 4.11 -15.78 3.31
C ARG A 268 3.39 -16.51 4.45
N ALA A 269 2.48 -15.85 5.14
CA ALA A 269 1.65 -16.48 6.17
C ALA A 269 0.72 -17.56 5.57
N ALA A 270 0.14 -17.32 4.39
CA ALA A 270 -0.62 -18.34 3.66
C ALA A 270 0.22 -19.60 3.39
N LYS A 271 1.47 -19.44 2.93
CA LYS A 271 2.38 -20.56 2.71
C LYS A 271 2.74 -21.32 3.99
N GLN A 272 2.76 -20.65 5.15
CA GLN A 272 2.97 -21.30 6.45
C GLN A 272 1.70 -22.03 6.93
N ASN A 273 0.54 -21.37 6.89
CA ASN A 273 -0.75 -21.90 7.30
C ASN A 273 -1.19 -23.11 6.46
N LEU A 274 -0.81 -23.15 5.17
CA LEU A 274 -1.07 -24.28 4.28
C LEU A 274 0.02 -25.37 4.32
N LYS A 275 1.08 -25.24 5.12
CA LYS A 275 2.17 -26.24 5.16
C LYS A 275 1.71 -27.59 5.74
N HIS A 276 0.70 -27.58 6.60
CA HIS A 276 0.26 -28.74 7.39
C HIS A 276 -0.99 -29.44 6.86
N ILE A 277 -1.65 -28.89 5.83
CA ILE A 277 -2.79 -29.56 5.18
C ILE A 277 -2.29 -30.57 4.15
N ALA A 278 -2.88 -31.76 4.12
CA ALA A 278 -2.64 -32.74 3.08
C ALA A 278 -3.27 -32.26 1.77
N ALA A 279 -2.51 -31.53 0.96
CA ALA A 279 -2.99 -30.95 -0.29
C ALA A 279 -3.25 -32.06 -1.34
N PRO A 280 -4.49 -32.20 -1.87
CA PRO A 280 -4.79 -33.19 -2.91
C PRO A 280 -4.29 -32.77 -4.30
N CYS A 281 -3.73 -31.57 -4.45
CA CYS A 281 -3.29 -30.99 -5.72
C CYS A 281 -2.12 -30.01 -5.53
N PRO A 282 -1.42 -29.60 -6.61
CA PRO A 282 -0.39 -28.57 -6.55
C PRO A 282 -0.93 -27.22 -6.07
N ILE A 283 -0.16 -26.54 -5.22
CA ILE A 283 -0.47 -25.20 -4.70
C ILE A 283 0.63 -24.23 -5.12
N HIS A 284 0.24 -23.10 -5.73
CA HIS A 284 1.16 -22.03 -6.14
C HIS A 284 0.84 -20.72 -5.41
N PHE A 285 1.87 -19.88 -5.24
CA PHE A 285 1.79 -18.65 -4.45
C PHE A 285 2.38 -17.49 -5.28
N TYR A 286 1.54 -16.50 -5.60
CA TYR A 286 1.88 -15.36 -6.46
C TYR A 286 1.76 -14.05 -5.68
N TRP A 287 2.89 -13.37 -5.48
CA TRP A 287 2.91 -12.01 -4.94
C TRP A 287 2.61 -11.04 -6.07
N HIS A 288 1.36 -10.63 -6.17
CA HIS A 288 0.76 -10.18 -7.43
C HIS A 288 -0.42 -9.26 -7.19
N ASP A 289 -0.48 -8.16 -7.93
CA ASP A 289 -1.60 -7.22 -7.92
C ASP A 289 -2.65 -7.68 -8.95
N VAL A 290 -3.70 -8.36 -8.48
CA VAL A 290 -4.77 -8.88 -9.36
C VAL A 290 -5.58 -7.80 -10.09
N VAL A 291 -5.41 -6.52 -9.77
CA VAL A 291 -6.06 -5.40 -10.46
C VAL A 291 -5.23 -4.96 -11.65
N TYR A 292 -3.93 -4.73 -11.44
CA TYR A 292 -3.05 -4.06 -12.41
C TYR A 292 -2.04 -4.96 -13.11
N GLU A 293 -1.69 -6.13 -12.55
CA GLU A 293 -0.74 -7.07 -13.18
C GLU A 293 -1.48 -8.18 -13.96
N PRO A 294 -1.09 -8.48 -15.21
CA PRO A 294 -1.74 -9.51 -16.02
C PRO A 294 -1.50 -10.91 -15.46
N ILE A 295 -2.53 -11.77 -15.50
CA ILE A 295 -2.43 -13.19 -15.15
C ILE A 295 -2.41 -14.02 -16.45
N THR A 296 -1.54 -15.02 -16.51
CA THR A 296 -1.34 -15.90 -17.68
C THR A 296 -2.26 -17.12 -17.71
N ASN A 297 -2.76 -17.54 -16.55
CA ASN A 297 -3.59 -18.72 -16.37
C ASN A 297 -5.08 -18.42 -16.61
N LEU A 298 -5.81 -19.45 -17.05
CA LEU A 298 -7.28 -19.49 -16.99
C LEU A 298 -7.75 -20.55 -15.98
N TYR A 299 -8.86 -20.25 -15.31
CA TYR A 299 -9.37 -20.99 -14.16
C TYR A 299 -10.76 -21.58 -14.41
N ASP A 300 -11.00 -22.78 -13.88
CA ASP A 300 -12.34 -23.37 -13.84
C ASP A 300 -13.19 -22.67 -12.77
N THR A 301 -12.58 -22.32 -11.62
CA THR A 301 -13.24 -21.53 -10.58
C THR A 301 -12.31 -20.48 -9.95
N ILE A 302 -12.86 -19.36 -9.48
CA ILE A 302 -12.14 -18.33 -8.73
C ILE A 302 -12.91 -18.05 -7.45
N VAL A 303 -12.21 -18.02 -6.31
CA VAL A 303 -12.76 -17.60 -5.02
C VAL A 303 -12.16 -16.26 -4.58
N SER A 304 -12.93 -15.43 -3.88
CA SER A 304 -12.42 -14.16 -3.36
C SER A 304 -13.25 -13.60 -2.19
N ASN A 305 -12.59 -12.92 -1.27
CA ASN A 305 -13.19 -11.92 -0.38
C ASN A 305 -12.56 -10.55 -0.71
N PRO A 306 -13.07 -9.81 -1.71
CA PRO A 306 -12.39 -8.62 -2.22
C PRO A 306 -12.27 -7.52 -1.15
N PRO A 307 -11.12 -6.83 -1.06
CA PRO A 307 -10.96 -5.71 -0.14
C PRO A 307 -11.93 -4.58 -0.49
N PHE A 308 -12.59 -4.03 0.54
CA PHE A 308 -13.58 -2.96 0.42
C PHE A 308 -13.16 -1.64 1.10
N HIS A 309 -11.99 -1.63 1.76
CA HIS A 309 -11.33 -0.43 2.25
C HIS A 309 -9.86 -0.45 1.84
N THR A 310 -9.35 0.68 1.34
CA THR A 310 -7.91 0.95 1.29
C THR A 310 -7.43 1.35 2.69
N GLN A 311 -6.15 1.71 2.84
CA GLN A 311 -5.64 2.16 4.12
C GLN A 311 -6.29 3.46 4.62
N GLN A 312 -6.96 4.24 3.74
CA GLN A 312 -7.49 5.57 4.04
C GLN A 312 -9.00 5.76 3.77
N THR A 313 -9.62 5.02 2.83
CA THR A 313 -11.04 5.20 2.45
C THR A 313 -11.74 3.89 2.06
N THR A 314 -13.08 3.87 2.08
CA THR A 314 -13.87 2.82 1.42
C THR A 314 -13.69 2.94 -0.10
N ASP A 315 -13.20 1.88 -0.74
CA ASP A 315 -13.01 1.84 -2.18
C ASP A 315 -13.83 0.70 -2.77
N ILE A 316 -15.00 1.07 -3.30
CA ILE A 316 -15.92 0.15 -3.97
C ILE A 316 -15.36 -0.26 -5.34
N SER A 317 -14.56 0.60 -5.98
CA SER A 317 -13.99 0.33 -7.31
C SER A 317 -12.98 -0.82 -7.26
N LEU A 318 -12.21 -0.93 -6.16
CA LEU A 318 -11.26 -2.01 -5.94
C LEU A 318 -11.93 -3.40 -6.02
N GLY A 319 -13.04 -3.61 -5.32
CA GLY A 319 -13.79 -4.86 -5.39
C GLY A 319 -14.49 -5.08 -6.74
N GLN A 320 -14.90 -4.01 -7.44
CA GLN A 320 -15.40 -4.11 -8.82
C GLN A 320 -14.31 -4.58 -9.79
N HIS A 321 -13.06 -4.09 -9.66
CA HIS A 321 -11.94 -4.57 -10.46
C HIS A 321 -11.61 -6.04 -10.20
N PHE A 322 -11.70 -6.52 -8.95
CA PHE A 322 -11.58 -7.95 -8.65
C PHE A 322 -12.63 -8.79 -9.39
N ILE A 323 -13.89 -8.33 -9.46
CA ILE A 323 -14.97 -9.00 -10.19
C ILE A 323 -14.70 -9.02 -11.70
N ILE A 324 -14.28 -7.88 -12.27
CA ILE A 324 -13.95 -7.74 -13.70
C ILE A 324 -12.78 -8.67 -14.07
N ASN A 325 -11.71 -8.68 -13.29
CA ASN A 325 -10.54 -9.51 -13.57
C ASN A 325 -10.79 -11.00 -13.30
N ALA A 326 -11.60 -11.36 -12.29
CA ALA A 326 -12.04 -12.74 -12.14
C ALA A 326 -12.82 -13.22 -13.39
N ALA A 327 -13.75 -12.42 -13.90
CA ALA A 327 -14.44 -12.74 -15.15
C ALA A 327 -13.47 -12.88 -16.34
N LYS A 328 -12.45 -12.01 -16.45
CA LYS A 328 -11.42 -12.08 -17.50
C LYS A 328 -10.65 -13.41 -17.49
N TYR A 329 -10.28 -13.92 -16.31
CA TYR A 329 -9.41 -15.09 -16.15
C TYR A 329 -10.15 -16.42 -15.88
N LEU A 330 -11.49 -16.44 -15.86
CA LEU A 330 -12.26 -17.69 -15.88
C LEU A 330 -12.29 -18.33 -17.28
N ARG A 331 -12.39 -19.65 -17.37
CA ARG A 331 -12.74 -20.36 -18.61
C ARG A 331 -14.21 -20.11 -18.98
N PRO A 332 -14.64 -20.34 -20.23
CA PRO A 332 -16.06 -20.41 -20.58
C PRO A 332 -16.78 -21.44 -19.68
N GLY A 333 -17.92 -21.08 -19.08
CA GLY A 333 -18.61 -21.92 -18.09
C GLY A 333 -17.94 -21.97 -16.70
N GLY A 334 -16.82 -21.26 -16.50
CA GLY A 334 -16.15 -21.13 -15.22
C GLY A 334 -16.92 -20.27 -14.22
N LYS A 335 -16.61 -20.42 -12.93
CA LYS A 335 -17.40 -19.83 -11.83
C LYS A 335 -16.60 -18.92 -10.90
N LEU A 336 -17.12 -17.73 -10.61
CA LEU A 336 -16.68 -16.88 -9.51
C LEU A 336 -17.53 -17.18 -8.28
N LEU A 337 -16.90 -17.42 -7.13
CA LEU A 337 -17.54 -17.49 -5.82
C LEU A 337 -16.96 -16.40 -4.91
N LEU A 338 -17.75 -15.39 -4.55
CA LEU A 338 -17.28 -14.29 -3.71
C LEU A 338 -18.18 -14.01 -2.51
N VAL A 339 -17.61 -13.40 -1.48
CA VAL A 339 -18.36 -12.73 -0.41
C VAL A 339 -18.16 -11.23 -0.48
N ALA A 340 -19.20 -10.48 -0.11
CA ALA A 340 -19.13 -9.04 0.04
C ALA A 340 -20.01 -8.59 1.21
N ASN A 341 -19.71 -7.43 1.80
CA ASN A 341 -20.65 -6.76 2.70
C ASN A 341 -21.96 -6.46 1.96
N ARG A 342 -23.09 -6.63 2.64
CA ARG A 342 -24.44 -6.51 2.05
C ARG A 342 -24.67 -5.19 1.31
N HIS A 343 -24.12 -4.09 1.82
CA HIS A 343 -24.28 -2.73 1.30
C HIS A 343 -23.45 -2.43 0.04
N LEU A 344 -22.46 -3.25 -0.33
CA LEU A 344 -21.59 -2.99 -1.50
C LEU A 344 -22.35 -3.29 -2.80
N PRO A 345 -22.49 -2.34 -3.75
CA PRO A 345 -23.37 -2.46 -4.91
C PRO A 345 -22.73 -3.27 -6.06
N TYR A 346 -22.35 -4.52 -5.80
CA TYR A 346 -21.70 -5.39 -6.79
C TYR A 346 -22.68 -6.09 -7.75
N GLU A 347 -23.96 -6.15 -7.43
CA GLU A 347 -24.98 -6.83 -8.25
C GLU A 347 -25.05 -6.31 -9.69
N THR A 348 -24.85 -5.00 -9.91
CA THR A 348 -24.88 -4.39 -11.25
C THR A 348 -23.69 -4.82 -12.10
N VAL A 349 -22.45 -4.76 -11.55
CA VAL A 349 -21.25 -5.19 -12.28
C VAL A 349 -21.29 -6.70 -12.56
N LEU A 350 -21.79 -7.51 -11.63
CA LEU A 350 -21.93 -8.96 -11.81
C LEU A 350 -22.92 -9.29 -12.94
N LYS A 351 -24.12 -8.70 -12.94
CA LYS A 351 -25.14 -8.95 -13.97
C LYS A 351 -24.74 -8.50 -15.38
N ASN A 352 -23.87 -7.48 -15.48
CA ASN A 352 -23.39 -6.98 -16.76
C ASN A 352 -22.29 -7.87 -17.38
N ILE A 353 -21.66 -8.74 -16.58
CA ILE A 353 -20.46 -9.49 -16.97
C ILE A 353 -20.70 -11.01 -17.02
N PHE A 354 -21.52 -11.53 -16.11
CA PHE A 354 -21.77 -12.96 -15.94
C PHE A 354 -23.17 -13.35 -16.44
N ARG A 355 -23.28 -14.50 -17.12
CA ARG A 355 -24.54 -15.02 -17.66
C ARG A 355 -25.55 -15.36 -16.57
N THR A 356 -25.06 -15.86 -15.44
CA THR A 356 -25.88 -16.27 -14.28
C THR A 356 -25.28 -15.67 -13.02
N VAL A 357 -26.11 -15.13 -12.14
CA VAL A 357 -25.70 -14.62 -10.82
C VAL A 357 -26.66 -15.17 -9.76
N LEU A 358 -26.14 -15.97 -8.83
CA LEU A 358 -26.87 -16.62 -7.75
C LEU A 358 -26.42 -16.04 -6.41
N ILE A 359 -27.35 -15.69 -5.54
CA ILE A 359 -27.06 -15.24 -4.17
C ILE A 359 -27.41 -16.39 -3.23
N HIS A 360 -26.42 -17.12 -2.73
CA HIS A 360 -26.62 -18.29 -1.87
C HIS A 360 -27.03 -17.94 -0.45
N GLU A 361 -26.49 -16.84 0.05
CA GLU A 361 -26.76 -16.38 1.41
C GLU A 361 -26.83 -14.86 1.45
N LYS A 362 -27.77 -14.34 2.25
CA LYS A 362 -27.95 -12.92 2.52
C LYS A 362 -28.38 -12.74 3.97
N ASN A 363 -27.41 -12.79 4.88
CA ASN A 363 -27.64 -12.45 6.28
C ASN A 363 -27.66 -10.91 6.46
N HIS A 364 -27.60 -10.42 7.70
CA HIS A 364 -27.62 -8.96 7.95
C HIS A 364 -26.34 -8.26 7.49
N SER A 365 -25.19 -8.94 7.52
CA SER A 365 -23.87 -8.35 7.31
C SER A 365 -23.30 -8.62 5.92
N PHE A 366 -23.44 -9.85 5.42
CA PHE A 366 -22.75 -10.33 4.22
C PHE A 366 -23.72 -10.91 3.18
N LYS A 367 -23.24 -11.00 1.94
CA LYS A 367 -23.85 -11.78 0.86
C LYS A 367 -22.80 -12.65 0.17
N VAL A 368 -23.13 -13.92 -0.06
CA VAL A 368 -22.32 -14.84 -0.86
C VAL A 368 -22.93 -14.94 -2.25
N ILE A 369 -22.10 -14.75 -3.26
CA ILE A 369 -22.52 -14.69 -4.66
C ILE A 369 -21.70 -15.68 -5.49
N GLU A 370 -22.40 -16.57 -6.20
CA GLU A 370 -21.84 -17.40 -7.28
C GLU A 370 -22.22 -16.78 -8.62
N ALA A 371 -21.27 -16.61 -9.54
CA ALA A 371 -21.50 -16.06 -10.86
C ALA A 371 -20.84 -16.92 -11.95
N HIS A 372 -21.54 -17.18 -13.06
CA HIS A 372 -21.10 -18.11 -14.13
C HIS A 372 -20.76 -17.35 -15.41
N ARG A 373 -19.58 -17.62 -15.99
CA ARG A 373 -19.08 -16.99 -17.22
C ARG A 373 -19.76 -17.54 -18.47
#